data_AF-A0A4Y2SJ54-F1
#
_entry.id   AF-A0A4Y2SJ54-F1
#
_cell.length_a   1.000
_cell.length_b   1.000
_cell.length_c   1.000
_cell.angle_alpha   90.00
_cell.angle_beta   90.00
_cell.angle_gamma   90.00
#
_symmetry.space_group_name_H-M   'P 1'
#
loop_
_entity.id
_entity.type
_entity.pdbx_description
1 polymer ?
#
loop_
_entity_poly.entity_id
_entity_poly.type
_entity_poly.pdbx_seq_one_letter_code
_entity_poly.pdbx_strand_id
1 'polypeptide(L)'
;MCSCTAHNNIPKIKNVKVIFFPANMTSVIQPMDQGIIKSLKHFYRRLLVESIPISDFSNKKLNILHASRMCKQAWDKVSERTIMKCFHKAGFVKKETEGVNVVGKL
;
A
#
# COMPACT_ATOMS: atom_id res chain seq x y z
N MET A 1 -0.41 -9.89 7.57
CA MET A 1 -0.22 -8.74 8.49
C MET A 1 1.18 -8.82 9.07
N CYS A 2 1.87 -7.69 9.27
CA CYS A 2 3.20 -7.69 9.86
C CYS A 2 3.17 -8.01 11.36
N SER A 3 4.27 -8.53 11.90
CA SER A 3 4.41 -8.99 13.29
C SER A 3 4.86 -7.89 14.26
N CYS A 4 4.47 -6.63 14.05
CA CYS A 4 4.87 -5.55 14.95
C CYS A 4 4.13 -5.63 16.30
N THR A 5 4.71 -5.06 17.35
CA THR A 5 4.16 -5.10 18.72
C THR A 5 2.76 -4.50 18.82
N ALA A 6 2.44 -3.51 17.99
CA ALA A 6 1.10 -2.93 17.90
C ALA A 6 0.03 -3.94 17.42
N HIS A 7 0.43 -5.04 16.78
CA HIS A 7 -0.45 -6.11 16.32
C HIS A 7 -0.48 -7.33 17.25
N ASN A 8 0.12 -7.25 18.44
CA ASN A 8 0.11 -8.37 19.40
C ASN A 8 -1.27 -8.56 20.05
N ASN A 9 -2.07 -7.49 20.16
CA ASN A 9 -3.36 -7.50 20.84
C ASN A 9 -4.50 -7.12 19.87
N ILE A 10 -4.80 -8.00 18.90
CA ILE A 10 -5.90 -7.77 17.96
C ILE A 10 -7.23 -8.17 18.64
N PRO A 11 -8.22 -7.26 18.70
CA PRO A 11 -9.54 -7.61 19.24
C PRO A 11 -10.19 -8.72 18.39
N LYS A 12 -10.97 -9.60 19.02
CA LYS A 12 -11.72 -10.63 18.29
C LYS A 12 -12.81 -9.98 17.43
N ILE A 13 -12.65 -10.04 16.11
CA ILE A 13 -13.61 -9.55 15.12
C ILE A 13 -14.37 -10.75 14.55
N LYS A 14 -15.71 -10.68 14.47
CA LYS A 14 -16.56 -11.84 14.12
C LYS A 14 -16.40 -12.34 12.68
N ASN A 15 -16.02 -11.48 11.74
CA ASN A 15 -16.04 -11.80 10.31
C ASN A 15 -14.71 -11.50 9.59
N VAL A 16 -13.62 -11.34 10.34
CA VAL A 16 -12.31 -11.05 9.77
C VAL A 16 -11.30 -12.08 10.26
N LYS A 17 -10.69 -12.81 9.32
CA LYS A 17 -9.54 -13.67 9.60
C LYS A 17 -8.26 -12.88 9.38
N VAL A 18 -7.50 -12.68 10.46
CA VAL A 18 -6.16 -12.08 10.36
C VAL A 18 -5.12 -13.19 10.21
N ILE A 19 -4.27 -13.06 9.20
CA ILE A 19 -3.15 -13.97 8.94
C ILE A 19 -1.86 -13.18 9.09
N PHE A 20 -0.97 -13.67 9.96
CA PHE A 20 0.36 -13.12 10.11
C PHE A 20 1.33 -13.73 9.11
N PHE A 21 2.25 -12.91 8.65
CA PHE A 21 3.28 -13.33 7.72
C PHE A 21 4.46 -13.93 8.47
N PRO A 22 5.18 -14.90 7.86
CA PRO A 22 6.44 -15.37 8.41
C PRO A 22 7.41 -14.20 8.59
N ALA A 23 8.31 -14.32 9.56
CA ALA A 23 9.36 -13.33 9.77
C ALA A 23 10.14 -13.10 8.46
N ASN A 24 10.51 -11.84 8.18
CA ASN A 24 11.31 -11.43 7.03
C ASN A 24 10.68 -11.61 5.62
N MET A 25 9.38 -11.90 5.50
CA MET A 25 8.71 -12.00 4.19
C MET A 25 7.92 -10.76 3.78
N THR A 26 7.85 -9.72 4.62
CA THR A 26 6.93 -8.58 4.42
C THR A 26 7.04 -7.94 3.03
N SER A 27 8.23 -7.64 2.54
CA SER A 27 8.39 -7.00 1.22
C SER A 27 7.97 -7.87 0.04
N VAL A 28 8.01 -9.20 0.19
CA VAL A 28 7.68 -10.16 -0.89
C VAL A 28 6.17 -10.38 -0.97
N ILE A 29 5.49 -10.52 0.17
CA ILE A 29 4.06 -10.89 0.19
C ILE A 29 3.12 -9.76 0.59
N GLN A 30 3.60 -8.57 0.96
CA GLN A 30 2.74 -7.41 1.22
C GLN A 30 2.48 -6.64 -0.10
N PRO A 31 1.24 -6.58 -0.60
CA PRO A 31 0.91 -5.81 -1.81
C PRO A 31 1.30 -4.32 -1.71
N MET A 32 1.24 -3.76 -0.50
CA MET A 32 1.62 -2.37 -0.23
C MET A 32 3.08 -2.08 -0.60
N ASP A 33 3.98 -3.02 -0.30
CA ASP A 33 5.41 -2.95 -0.61
C ASP A 33 5.70 -3.36 -2.06
N GLN A 34 4.77 -4.02 -2.75
CA GLN A 34 4.90 -4.41 -4.16
C GLN A 34 4.69 -3.27 -5.17
N GLY A 35 4.58 -2.03 -4.70
CA GLY A 35 4.58 -0.84 -5.57
C GLY A 35 3.48 0.17 -5.28
N ILE A 36 2.48 -0.16 -4.46
CA ILE A 36 1.40 0.77 -4.10
C ILE A 36 1.99 1.98 -3.33
N ILE A 37 2.78 1.74 -2.28
CA ILE A 37 3.45 2.82 -1.52
C ILE A 37 4.39 3.61 -2.41
N LYS A 38 5.13 2.95 -3.31
CA LYS A 38 6.03 3.61 -4.27
C LYS A 38 5.26 4.55 -5.20
N SER A 39 4.13 4.09 -5.75
CA SER A 39 3.26 4.88 -6.63
C SER A 39 2.68 6.08 -5.91
N LEU A 40 2.18 5.89 -4.68
CA LEU A 40 1.66 6.96 -3.85
C LEU A 40 2.72 8.03 -3.56
N LYS A 41 3.93 7.62 -3.13
CA LYS A 41 5.05 8.52 -2.87
C LYS A 41 5.47 9.29 -4.12
N HIS A 42 5.45 8.65 -5.29
CA HIS A 42 5.75 9.31 -6.56
C HIS A 42 4.77 10.45 -6.86
N PHE A 43 3.46 10.19 -6.80
CA PHE A 43 2.46 11.23 -7.06
C PHE A 43 2.46 12.34 -6.00
N TYR A 44 2.64 11.98 -4.73
CA TYR A 44 2.76 12.96 -3.65
C TYR A 44 3.94 13.91 -3.88
N ARG A 45 5.12 13.37 -4.23
CA ARG A 45 6.31 14.18 -4.51
C ARG A 45 6.12 15.08 -5.72
N ARG A 46 5.43 14.60 -6.76
CA ARG A 46 5.10 15.44 -7.92
C ARG A 46 4.22 16.63 -7.52
N LEU A 47 3.14 16.37 -6.78
CA LEU A 47 2.26 17.44 -6.25
C LEU A 47 3.03 18.42 -5.36
N LEU A 48 3.99 17.92 -4.57
CA LEU A 48 4.81 18.75 -3.70
C LEU A 48 5.64 19.75 -4.49
N VAL A 49 6.34 19.27 -5.52
CA VAL A 49 7.14 20.13 -6.41
C VAL A 49 6.24 21.12 -7.17
N GLU A 50 5.09 20.66 -7.71
CA GLU A 50 4.11 21.52 -8.39
C GLU A 50 3.53 22.60 -7.47
N SER A 51 3.42 22.32 -6.16
CA SER A 51 2.83 23.25 -5.20
C SER A 51 3.75 24.40 -4.79
N ILE A 52 5.06 24.34 -5.08
CA ILE A 52 6.04 25.34 -4.64
C ILE A 52 6.51 26.14 -5.86
N PRO A 53 6.12 27.42 -6.01
CA PRO A 53 6.69 28.29 -7.03
C PRO A 53 8.20 28.44 -6.80
N ILE A 54 9.00 28.45 -7.88
CA ILE A 54 10.47 28.54 -7.81
C ILE A 54 10.92 29.79 -7.02
N SER A 55 10.14 30.87 -7.09
CA SER A 55 10.39 32.13 -6.38
C SER A 55 10.13 32.10 -4.87
N ASP A 56 9.40 31.10 -4.36
CA ASP A 56 8.85 31.08 -2.99
C ASP A 56 9.25 29.82 -2.20
N PHE A 57 10.27 29.10 -2.66
CA PHE A 57 10.71 27.84 -2.05
C PHE A 57 11.10 28.00 -0.56
N SER A 58 11.58 29.17 -0.15
CA SER A 58 11.92 29.49 1.24
C SER A 58 10.74 29.99 2.08
N ASN A 59 9.65 30.47 1.47
CA ASN A 59 8.58 31.21 2.16
C ASN A 59 7.29 30.40 2.34
N LYS A 60 7.09 29.33 1.57
CA LYS A 60 5.85 28.54 1.64
C LYS A 60 5.89 27.53 2.79
N LYS A 61 5.24 27.86 3.91
CA LYS A 61 5.03 26.93 5.03
C LYS A 61 3.95 25.90 4.68
N LEU A 62 4.37 24.70 4.29
CA LEU A 62 3.48 23.55 4.20
C LEU A 62 3.04 23.11 5.59
N ASN A 63 1.73 23.07 5.80
CA ASN A 63 1.13 22.56 7.03
C ASN A 63 0.51 21.18 6.81
N ILE A 64 0.04 20.56 7.90
CA ILE A 64 -0.52 19.21 7.87
C ILE A 64 -1.79 19.11 7.00
N LEU A 65 -2.58 20.17 6.88
CA LEU A 65 -3.79 20.19 6.04
C LEU A 65 -3.42 20.10 4.55
N HIS A 66 -2.39 20.83 4.11
CA HIS A 66 -1.87 20.71 2.75
C HIS A 66 -1.34 19.30 2.48
N ALA A 67 -0.52 18.76 3.38
CA ALA A 67 0.02 17.41 3.25
C ALA A 67 -1.08 16.34 3.17
N SER A 68 -2.12 16.45 4.02
CA SER A 68 -3.28 15.55 4.00
C SER A 68 -4.04 15.59 2.67
N ARG A 69 -4.34 16.79 2.18
CA ARG A 69 -5.01 16.99 0.87
C ARG A 69 -4.17 16.43 -0.28
N MET A 70 -2.86 16.66 -0.27
CA MET A 70 -1.95 16.13 -1.28
C MET A 70 -1.85 14.60 -1.21
N CYS A 71 -1.87 14.01 -0.01
CA CYS A 71 -1.90 12.56 0.17
C CYS A 71 -3.16 11.96 -0.47
N LYS A 72 -4.32 12.57 -0.25
CA LYS A 72 -5.58 12.14 -0.90
C LYS A 72 -5.50 12.25 -2.42
N GLN A 73 -5.06 13.39 -2.95
CA GLN A 73 -4.90 13.57 -4.40
C GLN A 73 -3.89 12.59 -5.01
N ALA A 74 -2.81 12.30 -4.30
CA ALA A 74 -1.82 11.31 -4.73
C ALA A 74 -2.41 9.89 -4.74
N TRP A 75 -3.23 9.54 -3.75
CA TRP A 75 -3.94 8.27 -3.68
C TRP A 75 -4.91 8.09 -4.86
N ASP A 76 -5.66 9.13 -5.21
CA ASP A 76 -6.59 9.10 -6.35
C ASP A 76 -5.89 8.89 -7.70
N LYS A 77 -4.59 9.20 -7.78
CA LYS A 77 -3.77 8.94 -8.97
C LYS A 77 -3.20 7.51 -9.01
N VAL A 78 -3.24 6.76 -7.92
CA VAL A 78 -2.82 5.35 -7.91
C VAL A 78 -3.88 4.52 -8.64
N SER A 79 -3.55 4.05 -9.85
CA SER A 79 -4.52 3.32 -10.67
C SER A 79 -4.90 1.96 -10.08
N GLU A 80 -6.14 1.54 -10.30
CA GLU A 80 -6.63 0.19 -9.97
C GLU A 80 -5.75 -0.90 -10.60
N ARG A 81 -5.28 -0.68 -11.83
CA ARG A 81 -4.36 -1.60 -12.52
C ARG A 81 -3.05 -1.77 -11.76
N THR A 82 -2.50 -0.69 -11.20
CA THR A 82 -1.30 -0.76 -10.34
C THR A 82 -1.59 -1.60 -9.11
N ILE A 83 -2.71 -1.33 -8.42
CA ILE A 83 -3.12 -2.07 -7.22
C ILE A 83 -3.26 -3.57 -7.56
N MET A 84 -4.03 -3.91 -8.59
CA MET A 84 -4.23 -5.29 -9.04
C MET A 84 -2.90 -6.00 -9.32
N LYS A 85 -1.99 -5.36 -10.07
CA LYS A 85 -0.66 -5.92 -10.34
C LYS A 85 0.15 -6.16 -9.06
N CYS A 86 0.11 -5.23 -8.10
CA CYS A 86 0.80 -5.40 -6.82
C CYS A 86 0.23 -6.57 -6.00
N PHE A 87 -1.09 -6.75 -6.00
CA PHE A 87 -1.74 -7.90 -5.38
C PHE A 87 -1.38 -9.22 -6.08
N HIS A 88 -1.42 -9.26 -7.41
CA HIS A 88 -0.99 -10.44 -8.17
C HIS A 88 0.47 -10.80 -7.88
N LYS A 89 1.36 -9.80 -7.85
CA LYS A 89 2.79 -10.00 -7.56
C LYS A 89 3.03 -10.49 -6.12
N ALA A 90 2.16 -10.12 -5.19
CA ALA A 90 2.16 -10.63 -3.82
C ALA A 90 1.49 -12.02 -3.68
N GLY A 91 1.08 -12.66 -4.79
CA GLY A 91 0.49 -14.00 -4.80
C GLY A 91 -1.03 -14.04 -4.69
N PHE A 92 -1.70 -12.89 -4.64
CA PHE A 92 -3.17 -12.80 -4.58
C PHE A 92 -3.75 -12.87 -5.99
N VAL A 93 -3.68 -14.04 -6.62
CA VAL A 93 -4.25 -14.31 -7.95
C VAL A 93 -5.57 -15.08 -7.77
N LYS A 94 -6.62 -14.69 -8.51
CA LYS A 94 -7.82 -15.53 -8.59
C LYS A 94 -7.44 -16.82 -9.34
N LYS A 95 -7.60 -17.98 -8.71
CA LYS A 95 -7.64 -19.24 -9.45
C LYS A 95 -8.99 -19.28 -10.18
N GLU A 96 -8.97 -19.45 -11.49
CA GLU A 96 -10.17 -19.87 -12.21
C GLU A 96 -10.57 -21.25 -11.65
N THR A 97 -11.85 -21.42 -11.32
CA THR A 97 -12.37 -22.65 -10.77
C THR A 97 -12.47 -23.69 -11.88
N GLU A 98 -11.34 -24.27 -12.25
CA GLU A 98 -11.31 -25.58 -12.89
C GLU A 98 -10.81 -26.58 -11.84
N GLY A 99 -11.67 -27.54 -11.53
CA GLY A 99 -11.41 -28.54 -10.49
C GLY A 99 -10.20 -29.38 -10.82
N VAL A 100 -9.04 -29.04 -10.26
CA VAL A 100 -7.91 -29.97 -10.12
C VAL A 100 -7.22 -29.74 -8.77
N ASN A 101 -7.16 -30.84 -8.02
CA ASN A 101 -6.52 -31.02 -6.74
C ASN A 101 -5.00 -30.80 -6.87
N VAL A 102 -4.41 -29.82 -6.17
CA VAL A 102 -2.96 -29.76 -5.99
C VAL A 102 -2.62 -29.38 -4.55
N VAL A 103 -1.98 -30.36 -3.91
CA VAL A 103 -1.29 -30.35 -2.62
C VAL A 103 -0.46 -29.10 -2.46
N GLY A 104 -0.48 -28.55 -1.24
CA GLY A 104 0.00 -27.22 -0.93
C GLY A 104 1.49 -26.98 -1.13
N LYS A 105 1.84 -25.69 -1.08
CA LYS A 105 3.09 -25.18 -0.54
C LYS A 105 2.83 -23.73 -0.11
N LEU A 106 3.39 -23.42 1.07
CA LEU A 106 3.27 -22.19 1.85
C LEU A 106 3.57 -20.93 1.03
#